data_AF-A0A378MBH2-F1
#
_entry.id   AF-A0A378MBH2-F1
#
_cell.length_a   1.000
_cell.length_b   1.000
_cell.length_c   1.000
_cell.angle_alpha   90.00
_cell.angle_beta   90.00
_cell.angle_gamma   90.00
#
_symmetry.space_group_name_H-M   'P 1'
#
loop_
_entity.id
_entity.type
_entity.pdbx_description
1 polymer ?
#
loop_
_entity_poly.entity_id
_entity_poly.type
_entity_poly.pdbx_seq_one_letter_code
_entity_poly.pdbx_strand_id
1 'polypeptide(L)'
;MLKENQYTLLKLLLNEHEYQSAEYFAAGLDVSTKTIQNYLQQMEPYFAAHQYQLLRKRGRRLKLLSTAKRTDQKQKWKRFIKIRHRFAGKNSNFFALQF
;
A
#
# COMPACT_ATOMS: atom_id res chain seq x y z
N MET A 1 -18.53 -4.08 5.58
CA MET A 1 -18.42 -3.81 4.13
C MET A 1 -17.35 -2.74 3.93
N LEU A 2 -16.44 -2.90 2.96
CA LEU A 2 -15.41 -1.89 2.67
C LEU A 2 -16.03 -0.68 1.97
N LYS A 3 -15.60 0.52 2.35
CA LYS A 3 -15.97 1.77 1.66
C LYS A 3 -15.06 2.01 0.45
N GLU A 4 -15.43 2.96 -0.41
CA GLU A 4 -14.69 3.28 -1.64
C GLU A 4 -13.20 3.56 -1.40
N ASN A 5 -12.85 4.46 -0.48
CA ASN A 5 -11.45 4.78 -0.16
C ASN A 5 -10.67 3.59 0.41
N GLN A 6 -11.33 2.73 1.19
CA GLN A 6 -10.72 1.52 1.74
C GLN A 6 -10.47 0.48 0.63
N TYR A 7 -11.38 0.38 -0.33
CA TYR A 7 -11.21 -0.48 -1.49
C TYR A 7 -10.06 -0.02 -2.39
N THR A 8 -9.91 1.29 -2.59
CA THR A 8 -8.75 1.86 -3.29
C THR A 8 -7.44 1.60 -2.53
N LEU A 9 -7.43 1.77 -1.20
CA LEU A 9 -6.28 1.42 -0.37
C LEU A 9 -5.92 -0.08 -0.48
N LEU A 10 -6.91 -0.96 -0.49
CA LEU A 10 -6.69 -2.40 -0.69
C LEU A 10 -6.01 -2.69 -2.04
N LYS A 11 -6.48 -2.06 -3.13
CA LYS A 11 -5.85 -2.21 -4.45
C LYS A 11 -4.38 -1.79 -4.43
N LEU A 12 -4.07 -0.67 -3.77
CA LEU A 12 -2.69 -0.21 -3.61
C LEU A 12 -1.86 -1.24 -2.82
N LEU A 13 -2.36 -1.69 -1.66
CA LEU A 13 -1.67 -2.69 -0.83
C LEU A 13 -1.40 -4.01 -1.56
N LEU A 14 -2.30 -4.45 -2.45
CA LEU A 14 -2.14 -5.67 -3.24
C LEU A 14 -1.17 -5.51 -4.42
N ASN A 15 -1.04 -4.29 -4.95
CA ASN A 15 -0.15 -3.99 -6.06
C ASN A 15 1.31 -3.79 -5.60
N GLU A 16 1.52 -3.47 -4.33
CA GLU A 16 2.86 -3.25 -3.78
C GLU A 16 3.58 -4.56 -3.41
N HIS A 17 4.75 -4.78 -4.00
CA HIS A 17 5.60 -5.94 -3.70
C HIS A 17 6.56 -5.72 -2.55
N GLU A 18 6.84 -4.47 -2.23
CA GLU A 18 7.74 -4.07 -1.16
C GLU A 18 6.98 -3.44 -0.01
N TYR A 19 7.68 -3.24 1.10
CA TYR A 19 7.12 -2.51 2.22
C TYR A 19 7.08 -1.02 1.89
N GLN A 20 5.90 -0.42 1.92
CA GLN A 20 5.73 1.01 1.70
C GLN A 20 5.37 1.74 2.99
N SER A 21 5.64 3.04 3.07
CA SER A 21 5.29 3.82 4.26
C SER A 21 3.81 4.21 4.27
N ALA A 22 3.27 4.60 5.42
CA ALA A 22 1.92 5.16 5.50
C ALA A 22 1.79 6.46 4.68
N GLU A 23 2.86 7.25 4.60
CA GLU A 23 2.97 8.47 3.80
C GLU A 23 2.82 8.19 2.30
N TYR A 24 3.36 7.06 1.80
CA TYR A 24 3.20 6.65 0.40
C TYR A 24 1.72 6.42 0.04
N PHE A 25 1.00 5.67 0.88
CA PHE A 25 -0.43 5.41 0.65
C PHE A 25 -1.28 6.67 0.84
N ALA A 26 -0.92 7.50 1.81
CA ALA A 26 -1.56 8.79 2.07
C ALA A 26 -1.49 9.70 0.84
N ALA A 27 -0.30 9.82 0.22
CA ALA A 27 -0.11 10.57 -1.01
C ALA A 27 -0.89 9.98 -2.20
N GLY A 28 -0.96 8.64 -2.31
CA GLY A 28 -1.70 7.97 -3.39
C GLY A 28 -3.22 8.09 -3.30
N LEU A 29 -3.76 8.46 -2.14
CA LEU A 29 -5.19 8.62 -1.87
C LEU A 29 -5.60 10.06 -1.55
N ASP A 30 -4.64 10.99 -1.53
CA ASP A 30 -4.82 12.39 -1.10
C ASP A 30 -5.50 12.52 0.28
N VAL A 31 -4.98 11.79 1.27
CA VAL A 31 -5.50 11.80 2.65
C VAL A 31 -4.38 11.88 3.67
N SER A 32 -4.71 12.18 4.93
CA SER A 32 -3.72 12.17 6.00
C SER A 32 -3.22 10.75 6.33
N THR A 33 -1.99 10.64 6.83
CA THR A 33 -1.44 9.37 7.36
C THR A 33 -2.29 8.79 8.49
N LYS A 34 -2.90 9.64 9.32
CA LYS A 34 -3.85 9.24 10.37
C LYS A 34 -5.09 8.58 9.77
N THR A 35 -5.61 9.12 8.67
CA THR A 35 -6.73 8.53 7.93
C THR A 35 -6.36 7.15 7.38
N ILE A 36 -5.16 6.99 6.80
CA ILE A 36 -4.66 5.68 6.37
C ILE A 36 -4.58 4.69 7.54
N GLN A 37 -4.02 5.10 8.69
CA GLN A 37 -3.96 4.23 9.87
C GLN A 37 -5.35 3.81 10.35
N ASN A 38 -6.32 4.73 10.36
CA ASN A 38 -7.70 4.42 10.71
C ASN A 38 -8.33 3.43 9.72
N TYR A 39 -8.11 3.61 8.42
CA TYR A 39 -8.58 2.66 7.40
C TYR A 39 -7.96 1.28 7.61
N LEU A 40 -6.64 1.20 7.81
CA LEU A 40 -5.95 -0.07 8.03
C LEU A 40 -6.48 -0.79 9.27
N GLN A 41 -6.71 -0.07 10.37
CA GLN A 41 -7.30 -0.63 11.59
C GLN A 41 -8.72 -1.15 11.36
N GLN A 42 -9.54 -0.42 10.60
CA GLN A 42 -10.90 -0.85 10.25
C GLN A 42 -10.92 -2.05 9.29
N MET A 43 -9.91 -2.17 8.44
CA MET A 43 -9.78 -3.25 7.45
C MET A 43 -9.12 -4.51 8.02
N GLU A 44 -8.45 -4.42 9.17
CA GLU A 44 -7.73 -5.53 9.79
C GLU A 44 -8.60 -6.77 10.04
N PRO A 45 -9.85 -6.66 10.55
CA PRO A 45 -10.76 -7.80 10.65
C PRO A 45 -11.13 -8.41 9.30
N TYR A 46 -11.25 -7.58 8.25
CA TYR A 46 -11.55 -8.04 6.90
C TYR A 46 -10.38 -8.86 6.33
N PHE A 47 -9.15 -8.43 6.55
CA PHE A 47 -7.96 -9.18 6.15
C PHE A 47 -7.88 -10.54 6.84
N ALA A 48 -8.09 -10.55 8.16
CA ALA A 48 -8.06 -11.78 8.94
C ALA A 48 -9.10 -12.81 8.44
N ALA A 49 -10.32 -12.35 8.14
CA ALA A 49 -11.38 -13.21 7.59
C ALA A 49 -11.03 -13.81 6.21
N HIS A 50 -10.14 -13.18 5.45
CA HIS A 50 -9.75 -13.61 4.10
C HIS A 50 -8.34 -14.20 4.02
N GLN A 51 -7.75 -14.61 5.15
CA GLN A 51 -6.39 -15.18 5.20
C GLN A 51 -5.32 -14.20 4.69
N TYR A 52 -5.46 -12.92 5.04
CA TYR A 52 -4.44 -11.91 4.84
C TYR A 52 -4.01 -11.32 6.18
N GLN A 53 -2.76 -10.87 6.24
CA GLN A 53 -2.19 -10.18 7.38
C GLN A 53 -1.49 -8.91 6.92
N LEU A 54 -1.76 -7.81 7.61
CA LEU A 54 -1.05 -6.57 7.46
C LEU A 54 0.22 -6.60 8.31
N LEU A 55 1.39 -6.69 7.67
CA LEU A 55 2.67 -6.60 8.35
C LEU A 55 3.10 -5.15 8.55
N ARG A 56 3.58 -4.86 9.76
CA ARG A 56 4.13 -3.57 10.15
C ARG A 56 5.59 -3.75 10.58
N LYS A 57 6.52 -3.07 9.91
CA LYS A 57 7.94 -3.00 10.30
C LYS A 57 8.24 -1.68 11.02
N ARG A 58 9.30 -1.66 11.84
CA ARG A 58 9.86 -0.44 12.45
C ARG A 58 10.02 0.63 11.37
N GLY A 59 9.64 1.87 11.69
CA GLY A 59 9.60 2.98 10.73
C GLY A 59 8.32 3.07 9.88
N ARG A 60 7.17 2.59 10.39
CA ARG A 60 5.84 2.73 9.75
C ARG A 60 5.71 2.12 8.35
N ARG A 61 6.51 1.08 8.08
CA ARG A 61 6.49 0.34 6.83
C ARG A 61 5.42 -0.74 6.86
N LEU A 62 4.59 -0.80 5.82
CA LEU A 62 3.36 -1.58 5.71
C LEU A 62 3.44 -2.51 4.49
N LYS A 63 2.93 -3.74 4.65
CA LYS A 63 2.78 -4.70 3.55
C LYS A 63 1.65 -5.68 3.82
N LEU A 64 0.82 -5.98 2.83
CA LEU A 64 -0.22 -6.99 2.94
C LEU A 64 0.31 -8.34 2.42
N LEU A 65 0.19 -9.40 3.23
CA LEU A 65 0.61 -10.76 2.87
C LEU A 65 -0.53 -11.75 3.04
N SER A 66 -0.61 -12.76 2.17
CA SER A 66 -1.50 -13.90 2.35
C SER A 66 -0.92 -14.86 3.39
N THR A 67 -1.72 -15.26 4.37
CA THR A 67 -1.37 -16.26 5.39
C THR A 67 -1.64 -17.69 4.92
N ALA A 68 -2.41 -17.87 3.85
CA ALA A 68 -2.51 -19.15 3.16
C ALA A 68 -1.10 -19.63 2.75
N LYS A 69 -0.74 -20.87 3.12
CA LYS A 69 0.54 -21.49 2.80
C LYS A 69 0.81 -21.35 1.31
N ARG A 70 1.72 -20.45 0.96
CA ARG A 70 2.02 -20.10 -0.43
C ARG A 70 3.05 -21.08 -0.97
N THR A 71 2.59 -22.16 -1.62
CA THR A 71 3.42 -22.86 -2.61
C THR A 71 3.66 -21.89 -3.78
N ASP A 72 4.92 -21.59 -4.05
CA ASP A 72 5.48 -20.73 -5.10
C ASP A 72 4.54 -20.16 -6.19
N GLN A 73 4.53 -18.83 -6.33
CA GLN A 73 4.21 -18.17 -7.60
C GLN A 73 5.20 -17.03 -7.86
N LYS A 74 6.38 -17.43 -8.32
CA LYS A 74 7.42 -16.59 -8.91
C LYS A 74 7.11 -16.14 -10.36
N GLN A 75 5.92 -16.43 -10.90
CA GLN A 75 5.76 -16.62 -12.36
C GLN A 75 4.93 -15.57 -13.15
N LYS A 76 4.34 -14.51 -12.54
CA LYS A 76 3.35 -13.66 -13.28
C LYS A 76 3.69 -12.18 -13.47
N TRP A 77 4.95 -11.76 -13.35
CA TRP A 77 5.31 -10.32 -13.30
C TRP A 77 6.14 -9.76 -14.47
N LYS A 78 6.32 -10.50 -15.57
CA LYS A 78 6.92 -9.95 -16.80
C LYS A 78 5.96 -9.09 -17.66
N ARG A 79 4.65 -9.06 -17.37
CA ARG A 79 3.65 -8.37 -18.22
C ARG A 79 3.20 -6.98 -17.76
N PHE A 80 3.47 -6.57 -16.52
CA PHE A 80 2.88 -5.34 -15.95
C PHE A 80 3.83 -4.14 -15.80
N ILE A 81 5.12 -4.30 -16.14
CA ILE A 81 6.13 -3.21 -16.10
C ILE A 81 5.75 -2.02 -17.03
N LYS A 82 4.80 -2.20 -17.97
CA LYS A 82 4.44 -1.20 -18.98
C LYS A 82 3.65 0.01 -18.46
N ILE A 83 3.11 0.00 -17.23
CA ILE A 83 2.29 1.12 -16.71
C ILE A 83 3.13 2.14 -15.90
N ARG A 84 4.36 1.78 -15.50
CA ARG A 84 5.18 2.59 -14.56
C ARG A 84 5.82 3.86 -15.16
N HIS A 85 5.68 4.10 -16.46
CA HIS A 85 6.25 5.28 -17.13
C HIS A 85 5.34 6.52 -17.14
N ARG A 86 4.14 6.48 -16.54
CA ARG A 86 3.20 7.62 -16.58
C ARG A 86 3.17 8.50 -15.32
N PHE A 87 3.75 8.05 -14.20
CA PHE A 87 3.85 8.85 -12.96
C PHE A 87 5.28 9.26 -12.58
N ALA A 88 6.22 9.16 -13.51
CA ALA A 88 7.52 9.83 -13.41
C ALA A 88 7.41 11.21 -14.09
N GLY A 89 6.72 12.14 -13.45
CA GLY A 89 6.53 13.48 -14.00
C GLY A 89 5.86 14.41 -13.00
N LYS A 90 6.69 15.27 -12.40
CA LYS A 90 6.37 16.44 -11.57
C LYS A 90 6.09 16.19 -10.08
N ASN A 91 7.16 16.18 -9.29
CA ASN A 91 7.39 17.22 -8.27
C ASN A 91 8.76 17.03 -7.59
N SER A 92 9.79 17.46 -8.30
CA SER A 92 11.05 17.91 -7.72
C SER A 92 10.82 19.31 -7.14
N ASN A 93 10.42 19.40 -5.87
CA ASN A 93 10.58 20.57 -4.96
C ASN A 93 9.84 20.31 -3.64
N PHE A 94 10.39 19.41 -2.81
CA PHE A 94 9.92 19.30 -1.43
C PHE A 94 11.06 19.05 -0.45
N PHE A 95 12.17 19.79 -0.60
CA PHE A 95 13.14 20.09 0.47
C PHE A 95 14.04 21.21 -0.05
N ALA A 96 13.59 22.46 0.09
CA ALA A 96 14.50 23.59 0.15
C ALA A 96 14.43 24.13 1.58
N LEU A 97 15.58 24.06 2.25
CA LEU A 97 15.82 24.48 3.62
C LEU A 97 15.31 25.91 3.86
N GLN A 98 14.68 26.12 5.01
CA GLN A 98 14.63 27.44 5.64
C GLN A 98 15.62 27.46 6.82
N PHE A 99 16.37 28.56 6.84
CA PHE A 99 17.37 29.04 7.80
C PHE A 99 18.78 28.49 7.64
#